data_AF-A0A7C7P7M9-F1
#
_entry.id   AF-A0A7C7P7M9-F1
#
_cell.length_a   1.000
_cell.length_b   1.000
_cell.length_c   1.000
_cell.angle_alpha   90.00
_cell.angle_beta   90.00
_cell.angle_gamma   90.00
#
_symmetry.space_group_name_H-M   'P 1'
#
loop_
_entity.id
_entity.type
_entity.pdbx_description
1 polymer ?
#
loop_
_entity_poly.entity_id
_entity_poly.type
_entity_poly.pdbx_seq_one_letter_code
_entity_poly.pdbx_strand_id
1 'polypeptide(L)'
;MLVKKQLTFLVVFLFSVVMMAQQTAIYTSPLTDYQKALQLFNNQQYLAAQTLFSQVKKQTDNPNIESDCAFYIANSAIRLNQQGADTMMENFVENYPTSTKKNTAFLDVADYYFENGKYAYAQKWYEKVDEASISRADREKFNFNNGYASFVTKNYNDAKKYLTRVETSQKYGSQAKYYLGFMSYQGDDYDSANKYFDQVSDEEKYKEKLSYYQADLNFKLGKFEKAIELAKEKLPTSDRNEISE
;
A
#
# COMPACT_ATOMS: atom_id res chain seq x y z
N MET A 1 -43.06 22.57 -62.93
CA MET A 1 -42.15 23.33 -62.02
C MET A 1 -42.31 22.95 -60.54
N LEU A 2 -43.52 22.59 -60.08
CA LEU A 2 -43.78 22.16 -58.69
C LEU A 2 -43.06 20.87 -58.25
N VAL A 3 -43.00 19.84 -59.11
CA VAL A 3 -42.37 18.55 -58.77
C VAL A 3 -40.85 18.68 -58.53
N LYS A 4 -40.17 19.57 -59.27
CA LYS A 4 -38.75 19.86 -59.06
C LYS A 4 -38.48 20.53 -57.70
N LYS A 5 -39.37 21.44 -57.25
CA LYS A 5 -39.27 22.10 -55.93
C LYS A 5 -39.50 21.14 -54.76
N GLN A 6 -40.41 20.18 -54.90
CA GLN A 6 -40.65 19.15 -53.87
C GLN A 6 -39.49 18.16 -53.75
N LEU A 7 -38.85 17.80 -54.86
CA LEU A 7 -37.65 16.95 -54.86
C LEU A 7 -36.45 17.64 -54.18
N THR A 8 -36.32 18.96 -54.33
CA THR A 8 -35.26 19.73 -53.67
C THR A 8 -35.44 19.77 -52.15
N PHE A 9 -36.69 19.88 -51.69
CA PHE A 9 -37.02 19.88 -50.26
C PHE A 9 -36.75 18.53 -49.60
N LEU A 10 -37.00 17.41 -50.30
CA LEU A 10 -36.74 16.06 -49.81
C LEU A 10 -35.23 15.78 -49.62
N VAL A 11 -34.39 16.26 -50.55
CA VAL A 11 -32.93 16.08 -50.49
C VAL A 11 -32.31 16.90 -49.35
N VAL A 12 -32.79 18.13 -49.12
CA VAL A 12 -32.34 18.97 -47.99
C VAL A 12 -32.77 18.37 -46.65
N PHE A 13 -33.98 17.81 -46.57
CA PHE A 13 -34.45 17.13 -45.37
C PHE A 13 -33.60 15.88 -45.06
N LEU A 14 -33.31 15.04 -46.06
CA LEU A 14 -32.45 13.86 -45.89
C LEU A 14 -31.02 14.23 -45.46
N PHE A 15 -30.45 15.34 -45.96
CA PHE A 15 -29.13 15.82 -45.53
C PHE A 15 -29.11 16.32 -44.08
N SER A 16 -30.22 16.89 -43.59
CA SER A 16 -30.30 17.40 -42.21
C SER A 16 -30.34 16.28 -41.15
N VAL A 17 -30.85 15.09 -41.50
CA VAL A 17 -30.86 13.93 -40.59
C VAL A 17 -29.46 13.32 -40.43
N VAL A 18 -28.59 13.42 -41.46
CA VAL A 18 -27.20 12.92 -41.38
C VAL A 18 -26.34 13.79 -40.47
N MET A 19 -26.65 15.07 -40.31
CA MET A 19 -25.89 15.99 -39.45
C MET A 19 -26.20 15.85 -37.94
N MET A 20 -27.28 15.18 -37.55
CA MET A 20 -27.61 14.94 -36.14
C MET A 20 -27.12 13.59 -35.58
N ALA A 21 -26.38 12.79 -36.36
CA ALA A 21 -26.02 11.41 -35.99
C ALA A 21 -24.51 11.15 -35.77
N GLN A 22 -23.63 12.14 -35.92
CA GLN A 22 -22.21 11.95 -35.59
C GLN A 22 -21.91 12.52 -34.21
N GLN A 23 -21.97 11.67 -33.18
CA GLN A 23 -21.17 11.92 -31.98
C GLN A 23 -19.70 11.95 -32.42
N THR A 24 -18.98 13.02 -32.08
CA THR A 24 -17.56 13.13 -32.40
C THR A 24 -16.82 11.95 -31.76
N ALA A 25 -15.84 11.35 -32.46
CA ALA A 25 -15.02 10.22 -32.00
C ALA A 25 -14.31 10.46 -30.64
N ILE A 26 -14.38 11.69 -30.12
CA ILE A 26 -13.95 12.12 -28.81
C ILE A 26 -14.82 11.50 -27.69
N TYR A 27 -16.10 11.20 -27.96
CA TYR A 27 -17.04 10.64 -26.97
C TYR A 27 -17.15 9.10 -26.98
N THR A 28 -16.56 8.41 -27.96
CA THR A 28 -16.61 6.95 -28.13
C THR A 28 -15.22 6.32 -28.28
N SER A 29 -14.21 6.88 -27.62
CA SER A 29 -12.84 6.38 -27.67
C SER A 29 -12.53 5.46 -26.49
N PRO A 30 -11.75 4.37 -26.67
CA PRO A 30 -11.20 3.58 -25.57
C PRO A 30 -10.53 4.42 -24.46
N LEU A 31 -10.07 5.64 -24.78
CA LEU A 31 -9.53 6.58 -23.80
C LEU A 31 -10.59 7.08 -22.79
N THR A 32 -11.82 7.32 -23.24
CA THR A 32 -12.91 7.79 -22.38
C THR A 32 -13.34 6.68 -21.41
N ASP A 33 -13.47 5.46 -21.92
CA ASP A 33 -13.77 4.29 -21.09
C ASP A 33 -12.61 3.97 -20.13
N TYR A 34 -11.36 4.16 -20.55
CA TYR A 34 -10.19 4.05 -19.68
C TYR A 34 -10.25 5.05 -18.52
N GLN A 35 -10.53 6.33 -18.79
CA GLN A 35 -10.68 7.37 -17.76
C GLN A 35 -11.83 7.05 -16.80
N LYS A 36 -12.95 6.55 -17.31
CA LYS A 36 -14.07 6.10 -16.48
C LYS A 36 -13.68 4.89 -15.61
N ALA A 37 -12.92 3.94 -16.15
CA ALA A 37 -12.41 2.80 -15.40
C ALA A 37 -11.47 3.22 -14.26
N LEU A 38 -10.60 4.22 -14.50
CA LEU A 38 -9.77 4.84 -13.47
C LEU A 38 -10.60 5.49 -12.37
N GLN A 39 -11.66 6.21 -12.72
CA GLN A 39 -12.58 6.79 -11.73
C GLN A 39 -13.25 5.73 -10.87
N LEU A 40 -13.75 4.65 -11.49
CA LEU A 40 -14.34 3.51 -10.78
C LEU A 40 -13.33 2.87 -9.82
N PHE A 41 -12.09 2.68 -10.27
CA PHE A 41 -11.01 2.12 -9.46
C PHE A 41 -10.67 3.01 -8.25
N ASN A 42 -10.50 4.31 -8.48
CA ASN A 42 -10.21 5.28 -7.42
C ASN A 42 -11.36 5.40 -6.41
N ASN A 43 -12.60 5.20 -6.86
CA ASN A 43 -13.79 5.12 -6.02
C ASN A 43 -14.00 3.73 -5.39
N GLN A 44 -13.01 2.85 -5.46
CA GLN A 44 -13.01 1.50 -4.89
C GLN A 44 -14.07 0.56 -5.46
N GLN A 45 -14.65 0.89 -6.62
CA GLN A 45 -15.62 0.05 -7.33
C GLN A 45 -14.88 -0.98 -8.20
N TYR A 46 -14.08 -1.83 -7.56
CA TYR A 46 -13.08 -2.67 -8.23
C TYR A 46 -13.68 -3.65 -9.24
N LEU A 47 -14.87 -4.22 -8.98
CA LEU A 47 -15.52 -5.15 -9.92
C LEU A 47 -15.96 -4.43 -11.21
N ALA A 48 -16.56 -3.25 -11.07
CA ALA A 48 -16.97 -2.42 -12.20
C ALA A 48 -15.75 -1.91 -12.99
N ALA A 49 -14.72 -1.45 -12.27
CA ALA A 49 -13.45 -1.03 -12.86
C ALA A 49 -12.79 -2.17 -13.64
N GLN A 50 -12.67 -3.37 -13.05
CA GLN A 50 -12.08 -4.55 -13.68
C GLN A 50 -12.81 -4.93 -14.98
N THR A 51 -14.14 -4.88 -14.97
CA THR A 51 -14.97 -5.14 -16.16
C THR A 51 -14.66 -4.12 -17.27
N LEU A 52 -14.64 -2.83 -16.93
CA LEU A 52 -14.40 -1.77 -17.91
C LEU A 52 -12.96 -1.77 -18.43
N PHE A 53 -11.96 -1.97 -17.58
CA PHE A 53 -10.57 -2.15 -18.03
C PHE A 53 -10.42 -3.35 -18.96
N SER A 54 -11.13 -4.45 -18.69
CA SER A 54 -11.12 -5.63 -19.57
C SER A 54 -11.71 -5.34 -20.95
N GLN A 55 -12.73 -4.48 -21.02
CA GLN A 55 -13.28 -4.01 -22.29
C GLN A 55 -12.29 -3.09 -23.02
N VAL A 56 -11.72 -2.09 -22.33
CA VAL A 56 -10.73 -1.16 -22.90
C VAL A 56 -9.52 -1.92 -23.44
N LYS A 57 -8.98 -2.88 -22.68
CA LYS A 57 -7.84 -3.71 -23.09
C LYS A 57 -8.09 -4.45 -24.40
N LYS A 58 -9.33 -4.91 -24.65
CA LYS A 58 -9.70 -5.63 -25.88
C LYS A 58 -9.86 -4.70 -27.09
N GLN A 59 -10.09 -3.41 -26.87
CA GLN A 59 -10.43 -2.44 -27.91
C GLN A 59 -9.29 -1.47 -28.24
N THR A 60 -8.31 -1.33 -27.35
CA THR A 60 -7.21 -0.39 -27.54
C THR A 60 -6.08 -1.01 -28.36
N ASP A 61 -5.58 -0.26 -29.34
CA ASP A 61 -4.34 -0.59 -30.06
C ASP A 61 -3.11 0.11 -29.44
N ASN A 62 -3.28 0.84 -28.33
CA ASN A 62 -2.20 1.56 -27.66
C ASN A 62 -1.56 0.66 -26.59
N PRO A 63 -0.29 0.23 -26.75
CA PRO A 63 0.37 -0.68 -25.82
C PRO A 63 0.46 -0.15 -24.38
N ASN A 64 0.55 1.18 -24.21
CA ASN A 64 0.59 1.79 -22.87
C ASN A 64 -0.75 1.66 -22.16
N ILE A 65 -1.86 1.91 -22.87
CA ILE A 65 -3.22 1.76 -22.32
C ILE A 65 -3.49 0.27 -22.04
N GLU A 66 -3.06 -0.61 -22.93
CA GLU A 66 -3.22 -2.06 -22.75
C GLU A 66 -2.50 -2.56 -21.49
N SER A 67 -1.23 -2.19 -21.32
CA SER A 67 -0.43 -2.47 -20.12
C SER A 67 -1.10 -1.94 -18.86
N ASP A 68 -1.55 -0.68 -18.89
CA ASP A 68 -2.24 -0.06 -17.75
C ASP A 68 -3.52 -0.81 -17.39
N CYS A 69 -4.31 -1.23 -18.37
CA CYS A 69 -5.50 -2.02 -18.13
C CYS A 69 -5.15 -3.36 -17.46
N ALA A 70 -4.11 -4.06 -17.93
CA ALA A 70 -3.65 -5.31 -17.31
C ALA A 70 -3.25 -5.10 -15.83
N PHE A 71 -2.53 -4.02 -15.54
CA PHE A 71 -2.19 -3.62 -14.17
C PHE A 71 -3.44 -3.43 -13.31
N TYR A 72 -4.39 -2.60 -13.74
CA TYR A 72 -5.59 -2.31 -12.95
C TYR A 72 -6.52 -3.51 -12.82
N ILE A 73 -6.59 -4.40 -13.83
CA ILE A 73 -7.35 -5.66 -13.74
C ILE A 73 -6.78 -6.55 -12.65
N ALA A 74 -5.45 -6.74 -12.62
CA ALA A 74 -4.77 -7.54 -11.60
C ALA A 74 -4.90 -6.90 -10.21
N ASN A 75 -4.73 -5.58 -10.10
CA ASN A 75 -4.88 -4.86 -8.84
C ASN A 75 -6.31 -4.97 -8.28
N SER A 76 -7.32 -4.79 -9.13
CA SER A 76 -8.72 -5.02 -8.76
C SER A 76 -8.98 -6.46 -8.31
N ALA A 77 -8.38 -7.46 -8.97
CA ALA A 77 -8.51 -8.86 -8.57
C ALA A 77 -7.97 -9.10 -7.15
N ILE A 78 -6.81 -8.51 -6.82
CA ILE A 78 -6.20 -8.60 -5.49
C ILE A 78 -7.12 -7.97 -4.44
N ARG A 79 -7.65 -6.78 -4.71
CA ARG A 79 -8.54 -6.05 -3.79
C ARG A 79 -9.89 -6.72 -3.59
N LEU A 80 -10.36 -7.47 -4.58
CA LEU A 80 -11.55 -8.31 -4.51
C LEU A 80 -11.26 -9.70 -3.92
N ASN A 81 -10.00 -9.98 -3.53
CA ASN A 81 -9.54 -11.28 -3.03
C ASN A 81 -9.94 -12.44 -3.97
N GLN A 82 -9.83 -12.22 -5.28
CA GLN A 82 -10.14 -13.22 -6.30
C GLN A 82 -9.07 -14.31 -6.34
N GLN A 83 -9.49 -15.53 -6.65
CA GLN A 83 -8.56 -16.64 -6.86
C GLN A 83 -7.66 -16.35 -8.06
N GLY A 84 -6.35 -16.60 -7.92
CA GLY A 84 -5.36 -16.36 -8.98
C GLY A 84 -4.96 -14.90 -9.17
N ALA A 85 -5.38 -13.98 -8.29
CA ALA A 85 -5.04 -12.56 -8.39
C ALA A 85 -3.52 -12.29 -8.35
N ASP A 86 -2.77 -13.02 -7.51
CA ASP A 86 -1.30 -12.98 -7.48
C ASP A 86 -0.71 -13.30 -8.86
N THR A 87 -1.19 -14.37 -9.49
CA THR A 87 -0.76 -14.81 -10.82
C THR A 87 -1.11 -13.78 -11.89
N MET A 88 -2.28 -13.12 -11.80
CA MET A 88 -2.62 -12.02 -12.71
C MET A 88 -1.61 -10.87 -12.61
N MET A 89 -1.16 -10.55 -11.40
CA MET A 89 -0.18 -9.49 -11.18
C MET A 89 1.22 -9.89 -11.66
N GLU A 90 1.63 -11.14 -11.41
CA GLU A 90 2.89 -11.68 -11.93
C GLU A 90 2.90 -11.69 -13.46
N ASN A 91 1.80 -12.13 -14.09
CA ASN A 91 1.63 -12.10 -15.54
C ASN A 91 1.66 -10.68 -16.10
N PHE A 92 1.11 -9.68 -15.40
CA PHE A 92 1.24 -8.28 -15.83
C PHE A 92 2.71 -7.88 -15.90
N VAL A 93 3.50 -8.17 -14.86
CA VAL A 93 4.91 -7.79 -14.81
C VAL A 93 5.74 -8.52 -15.87
N GLU A 94 5.42 -9.79 -16.15
CA GLU A 94 6.10 -10.60 -17.16
C GLU A 94 5.76 -10.15 -18.59
N ASN A 95 4.48 -9.92 -18.88
CA ASN A 95 4.02 -9.57 -20.23
C ASN A 95 4.30 -8.11 -20.61
N TYR A 96 4.45 -7.22 -19.61
CA TYR A 96 4.69 -5.78 -19.83
C TYR A 96 5.96 -5.31 -19.11
N PRO A 97 7.15 -5.84 -19.45
CA PRO A 97 8.39 -5.61 -18.69
C PRO A 97 8.89 -4.16 -18.75
N THR A 98 8.50 -3.39 -19.77
CA THR A 98 8.83 -1.96 -19.94
C THR A 98 7.80 -1.02 -19.33
N SER A 99 6.75 -1.55 -18.69
CA SER A 99 5.71 -0.75 -18.07
C SER A 99 6.27 0.10 -16.92
N THR A 100 5.94 1.39 -16.91
CA THR A 100 6.31 2.29 -15.81
C THR A 100 5.61 1.94 -14.49
N LYS A 101 4.54 1.11 -14.54
CA LYS A 101 3.78 0.67 -13.37
C LYS A 101 4.33 -0.61 -12.72
N LYS A 102 5.37 -1.24 -13.27
CA LYS A 102 5.92 -2.50 -12.73
C LYS A 102 6.31 -2.39 -11.26
N ASN A 103 7.12 -1.38 -10.89
CA ASN A 103 7.55 -1.23 -9.50
C ASN A 103 6.40 -0.81 -8.59
N THR A 104 5.56 0.12 -9.07
CA THR A 104 4.33 0.54 -8.38
C THR A 104 3.41 -0.65 -8.09
N ALA A 105 3.34 -1.62 -9.00
CA ALA A 105 2.52 -2.80 -8.80
C ALA A 105 2.94 -3.65 -7.61
N PHE A 106 4.24 -3.89 -7.44
CA PHE A 106 4.74 -4.60 -6.28
C PHE A 106 4.51 -3.82 -4.99
N LEU A 107 4.77 -2.51 -5.00
CA LEU A 107 4.59 -1.65 -3.84
C LEU A 107 3.12 -1.55 -3.42
N ASP A 108 2.22 -1.30 -4.37
CA ASP A 108 0.77 -1.16 -4.12
C ASP A 108 0.16 -2.45 -3.56
N VAL A 109 0.58 -3.60 -4.08
CA VAL A 109 0.09 -4.91 -3.62
C VAL A 109 0.62 -5.23 -2.23
N ALA A 110 1.91 -4.95 -1.98
CA ALA A 110 2.50 -5.12 -0.67
C ALA A 110 1.79 -4.25 0.38
N ASP A 111 1.55 -2.98 0.06
CA ASP A 111 0.81 -2.04 0.91
C ASP A 111 -0.63 -2.50 1.17
N TYR A 112 -1.33 -3.01 0.16
CA TYR A 112 -2.66 -3.58 0.36
C TYR A 112 -2.64 -4.73 1.37
N TYR A 113 -1.73 -5.70 1.21
CA TYR A 113 -1.62 -6.81 2.16
C TYR A 113 -1.22 -6.34 3.56
N PHE A 114 -0.33 -5.34 3.65
CA PHE A 114 0.08 -4.73 4.91
C PHE A 114 -1.09 -4.09 5.65
N GLU A 115 -1.87 -3.25 4.96
CA GLU A 115 -3.04 -2.56 5.50
C GLU A 115 -4.14 -3.54 5.96
N ASN A 116 -4.16 -4.75 5.40
CA ASN A 116 -5.07 -5.84 5.78
C ASN A 116 -4.46 -6.83 6.79
N GLY A 117 -3.31 -6.51 7.40
CA GLY A 117 -2.66 -7.35 8.42
C GLY A 117 -2.05 -8.66 7.90
N LYS A 118 -1.99 -8.85 6.57
CA LYS A 118 -1.43 -10.04 5.91
C LYS A 118 0.08 -9.86 5.71
N TYR A 119 0.83 -9.69 6.80
CA TYR A 119 2.25 -9.28 6.77
C TYR A 119 3.17 -10.22 5.98
N ALA A 120 2.96 -11.53 6.06
CA ALA A 120 3.74 -12.49 5.26
C ALA A 120 3.53 -12.31 3.74
N TYR A 121 2.29 -12.02 3.32
CA TYR A 121 2.01 -11.70 1.92
C TYR A 121 2.60 -10.35 1.54
N ALA A 122 2.50 -9.34 2.41
CA ALA A 122 3.12 -8.04 2.18
C ALA A 122 4.64 -8.19 1.95
N GLN A 123 5.33 -8.97 2.77
CA GLN A 123 6.77 -9.22 2.64
C GLN A 123 7.13 -9.88 1.30
N LYS A 124 6.39 -10.91 0.86
CA LYS A 124 6.56 -11.55 -0.46
C LYS A 124 6.56 -10.52 -1.60
N TRP A 125 5.73 -9.49 -1.49
CA TRP A 125 5.62 -8.44 -2.50
C TRP A 125 6.64 -7.32 -2.32
N TYR A 126 6.97 -6.92 -1.08
CA TYR A 126 8.02 -5.94 -0.80
C TYR A 126 9.40 -6.42 -1.28
N GLU A 127 9.69 -7.72 -1.21
CA GLU A 127 10.93 -8.32 -1.72
C GLU A 127 11.12 -8.13 -3.24
N LYS A 128 10.01 -7.93 -3.98
CA LYS A 128 10.04 -7.70 -5.43
C LYS A 128 10.19 -6.22 -5.79
N VAL A 129 10.04 -5.31 -4.83
CA VAL A 129 10.13 -3.86 -5.05
C VAL A 129 11.58 -3.47 -5.33
N ASP A 130 11.80 -2.78 -6.44
CA ASP A 130 13.04 -2.08 -6.70
C ASP A 130 13.09 -0.79 -5.86
N GLU A 131 13.86 -0.83 -4.78
CA GLU A 131 14.03 0.28 -3.83
C GLU A 131 14.57 1.56 -4.49
N ALA A 132 15.32 1.43 -5.60
CA ALA A 132 15.91 2.57 -6.28
C ALA A 132 14.87 3.41 -7.03
N SER A 133 13.79 2.79 -7.51
CA SER A 133 12.70 3.45 -8.24
C SER A 133 11.52 3.88 -7.36
N ILE A 134 11.59 3.69 -6.04
CA ILE A 134 10.59 4.22 -5.11
C ILE A 134 10.66 5.75 -5.06
N SER A 135 9.50 6.40 -5.14
CA SER A 135 9.36 7.85 -5.02
C SER A 135 9.87 8.34 -3.65
N ARG A 136 10.32 9.60 -3.57
CA ARG A 136 10.72 10.18 -2.28
C ARG A 136 9.57 10.20 -1.27
N ALA A 137 8.34 10.38 -1.74
CA ALA A 137 7.15 10.44 -0.88
C ALA A 137 6.81 9.08 -0.26
N ASP A 138 7.05 7.98 -0.99
CA ASP A 138 6.69 6.63 -0.54
C ASP A 138 7.81 5.95 0.24
N ARG A 139 9.05 6.46 0.16
CA ARG A 139 10.23 5.82 0.73
C ARG A 139 10.13 5.57 2.23
N GLU A 140 9.61 6.53 3.00
CA GLU A 140 9.43 6.31 4.45
C GLU A 140 8.32 5.29 4.74
N LYS A 141 7.19 5.35 4.02
CA LYS A 141 6.09 4.37 4.16
C LYS A 141 6.59 2.97 3.84
N PHE A 142 7.30 2.79 2.73
CA PHE A 142 7.89 1.52 2.33
C PHE A 142 8.85 0.97 3.40
N ASN A 143 9.82 1.77 3.86
CA ASN A 143 10.79 1.32 4.87
C ASN A 143 10.08 0.95 6.18
N PHE A 144 9.12 1.77 6.64
CA PHE A 144 8.39 1.45 7.86
C PHE A 144 7.54 0.19 7.71
N ASN A 145 6.73 0.11 6.66
CA ASN A 145 5.83 -1.03 6.45
C ASN A 145 6.60 -2.33 6.22
N ASN A 146 7.64 -2.31 5.40
CA ASN A 146 8.46 -3.49 5.15
C ASN A 146 9.22 -3.92 6.42
N GLY A 147 9.75 -2.95 7.18
CA GLY A 147 10.40 -3.21 8.46
C GLY A 147 9.45 -3.80 9.51
N TYR A 148 8.23 -3.27 9.62
CA TYR A 148 7.22 -3.79 10.53
C TYR A 148 6.69 -5.17 10.09
N ALA A 149 6.43 -5.36 8.79
CA ALA A 149 6.03 -6.66 8.28
C ALA A 149 7.10 -7.72 8.59
N SER A 150 8.39 -7.39 8.38
CA SER A 150 9.54 -8.23 8.71
C SER A 150 9.64 -8.51 10.22
N PHE A 151 9.32 -7.53 11.07
CA PHE A 151 9.27 -7.72 12.52
C PHE A 151 8.21 -8.76 12.92
N VAL A 152 6.99 -8.61 12.41
CA VAL A 152 5.87 -9.52 12.73
C VAL A 152 6.13 -10.94 12.22
N THR A 153 6.78 -11.08 11.06
CA THR A 153 7.18 -12.38 10.49
C THR A 153 8.48 -12.93 11.08
N LYS A 154 9.06 -12.26 12.10
CA LYS A 154 10.29 -12.63 12.80
C LYS A 154 11.56 -12.61 11.94
N ASN A 155 11.52 -11.94 10.79
CA ASN A 155 12.70 -11.62 10.01
C ASN A 155 13.40 -10.38 10.59
N TYR A 156 14.03 -10.55 11.76
CA TYR A 156 14.60 -9.44 12.52
C TYR A 156 15.76 -8.71 11.83
N ASN A 157 16.47 -9.38 10.92
CA ASN A 157 17.54 -8.75 10.14
C ASN A 157 16.99 -7.68 9.20
N ASP A 158 15.96 -8.02 8.41
CA ASP A 158 15.31 -7.06 7.53
C ASP A 158 14.50 -6.02 8.31
N ALA A 159 13.85 -6.44 9.41
CA ALA A 159 13.17 -5.51 10.30
C ALA A 159 14.12 -4.41 10.79
N LYS A 160 15.29 -4.79 11.32
CA LYS A 160 16.32 -3.83 11.76
C LYS A 160 16.79 -2.95 10.60
N LYS A 161 17.14 -3.54 9.45
CA LYS A 161 17.59 -2.81 8.25
C LYS A 161 16.61 -1.71 7.84
N TYR A 162 15.32 -2.02 7.74
CA TYR A 162 14.32 -1.09 7.23
C TYR A 162 13.83 -0.10 8.29
N LEU A 163 13.65 -0.53 9.54
CA LEU A 163 13.21 0.36 10.63
C LEU A 163 14.27 1.39 10.99
N THR A 164 15.57 1.05 10.98
CA THR A 164 16.64 2.03 11.22
C THR A 164 16.61 3.17 10.18
N ARG A 165 16.23 2.91 8.93
CA ARG A 165 16.14 3.96 7.90
C ARG A 165 15.07 5.01 8.16
N VAL A 166 14.13 4.73 9.05
CA VAL A 166 13.04 5.64 9.42
C VAL A 166 13.05 6.03 10.88
N GLU A 167 14.10 5.69 11.64
CA GLU A 167 14.18 6.00 13.08
C GLU A 167 14.19 7.52 13.37
N THR A 168 14.60 8.33 12.40
CA THR A 168 14.56 9.81 12.47
C THR A 168 13.37 10.42 11.74
N SER A 169 12.46 9.62 11.17
CA SER A 169 11.27 10.13 10.48
C SER A 169 10.35 10.84 11.47
N GLN A 170 9.81 11.99 11.08
CA GLN A 170 8.81 12.70 11.88
C GLN A 170 7.52 11.86 12.03
N LYS A 171 7.18 11.06 11.03
CA LYS A 171 5.95 10.26 11.02
C LYS A 171 6.14 8.88 11.64
N TYR A 172 7.26 8.22 11.34
CA TYR A 172 7.47 6.81 11.68
C TYR A 172 8.55 6.58 12.75
N GLY A 173 9.34 7.60 13.10
CA GLY A 173 10.54 7.47 13.94
C GLY A 173 10.25 6.84 15.29
N SER A 174 9.23 7.30 15.98
CA SER A 174 8.87 6.77 17.29
C SER A 174 8.40 5.31 17.25
N GLN A 175 7.59 4.96 16.25
CA GLN A 175 7.18 3.56 16.04
C GLN A 175 8.38 2.69 15.71
N ALA A 176 9.28 3.16 14.85
CA ALA A 176 10.48 2.43 14.47
C ALA A 176 11.41 2.20 15.67
N LYS A 177 11.66 3.23 16.48
CA LYS A 177 12.46 3.13 17.71
C LYS A 177 11.86 2.15 18.71
N TYR A 178 10.53 2.15 18.88
CA TYR A 178 9.85 1.17 19.73
C TYR A 178 10.18 -0.27 19.31
N TYR A 179 10.01 -0.61 18.02
CA TYR A 179 10.29 -1.95 17.52
C TYR A 179 11.79 -2.30 17.52
N LEU A 180 12.67 -1.34 17.24
CA LEU A 180 14.12 -1.51 17.36
C LEU A 180 14.55 -1.79 18.81
N GLY A 181 13.96 -1.09 19.78
CA GLY A 181 14.17 -1.33 21.20
C GLY A 181 13.68 -2.72 21.62
N PHE A 182 12.49 -3.11 21.16
CA PHE A 182 11.95 -4.44 21.43
C PHE A 182 12.82 -5.56 20.85
N MET A 183 13.27 -5.45 19.59
CA MET A 183 14.19 -6.42 19.01
C MET A 183 15.52 -6.50 19.76
N SER A 184 16.03 -5.35 20.24
CA SER A 184 17.26 -5.31 21.04
C SER A 184 17.06 -6.01 22.39
N TYR A 185 15.92 -5.78 23.04
CA TYR A 185 15.54 -6.43 24.30
C TYR A 185 15.43 -7.95 24.14
N GLN A 186 14.77 -8.42 23.07
CA GLN A 186 14.65 -9.84 22.76
C GLN A 186 16.00 -10.49 22.41
N GLY A 187 16.94 -9.71 21.89
CA GLY A 187 18.30 -10.14 21.57
C GLY A 187 19.31 -9.98 22.70
N ASP A 188 18.86 -9.75 23.93
CA ASP A 188 19.67 -9.49 25.13
C ASP A 188 20.61 -8.25 25.04
N ASP A 189 20.42 -7.38 24.05
CA ASP A 189 21.09 -6.08 23.93
C ASP A 189 20.31 -5.02 24.74
N TYR A 190 20.37 -5.17 26.07
CA TYR A 190 19.61 -4.35 27.00
C TYR A 190 20.05 -2.88 27.01
N ASP A 191 21.31 -2.59 26.70
CA ASP A 191 21.80 -1.21 26.61
C ASP A 191 21.18 -0.47 25.41
N SER A 192 21.16 -1.11 24.23
CA SER A 192 20.48 -0.54 23.05
C SER A 192 18.98 -0.44 23.27
N ALA A 193 18.36 -1.47 23.87
CA ALA A 193 16.94 -1.44 24.20
C ALA A 193 16.59 -0.26 25.11
N ASN A 194 17.37 -0.03 26.17
CA ASN A 194 17.17 1.11 27.08
C ASN A 194 17.23 2.43 26.32
N LYS A 195 18.27 2.61 25.49
CA LYS A 195 18.46 3.83 24.70
C LYS A 195 17.29 4.10 23.74
N TYR A 196 16.74 3.06 23.13
CA TYR A 196 15.58 3.22 22.24
C TYR A 196 14.31 3.53 23.02
N PHE A 197 14.03 2.82 24.12
CA PHE A 197 12.83 3.03 24.93
C PHE A 197 12.82 4.40 25.61
N ASP A 198 13.95 4.89 26.10
CA ASP A 198 14.06 6.24 26.70
C ASP A 198 13.75 7.35 25.70
N GLN A 199 13.94 7.12 24.39
CA GLN A 199 13.62 8.11 23.36
C GLN A 199 12.13 8.15 22.99
N VAL A 200 11.32 7.20 23.46
CA VAL A 200 9.89 7.09 23.13
C VAL A 200 9.00 6.98 24.37
N SER A 201 9.58 7.03 25.58
CA SER A 201 8.87 6.87 26.86
C SER A 201 7.86 7.98 27.16
N ASP A 202 8.09 9.17 26.60
CA ASP A 202 7.22 10.33 26.80
C ASP A 202 5.98 10.32 25.88
N GLU A 203 5.90 9.37 24.93
CA GLU A 203 4.75 9.23 24.06
C GLU A 203 3.66 8.39 24.73
N GLU A 204 2.51 9.01 24.97
CA GLU A 204 1.37 8.42 25.69
C GLU A 204 1.00 7.01 25.18
N LYS A 205 1.03 6.80 23.86
CA LYS A 205 0.72 5.51 23.22
C LYS A 205 1.68 4.37 23.58
N TYR A 206 2.88 4.66 24.07
CA TYR A 206 3.87 3.65 24.46
C TYR A 206 4.12 3.58 25.96
N LYS A 207 3.76 4.63 26.69
CA LYS A 207 4.04 4.78 28.12
C LYS A 207 3.54 3.61 28.98
N GLU A 208 2.38 3.05 28.64
CA GLU A 208 1.85 1.87 29.32
C GLU A 208 2.70 0.63 29.01
N LYS A 209 2.81 0.25 27.73
CA LYS A 209 3.55 -0.93 27.28
C LYS A 209 5.03 -0.91 27.70
N LEU A 210 5.70 0.24 27.57
CA LEU A 210 7.13 0.37 27.87
C LEU A 210 7.45 0.29 29.35
N SER A 211 6.52 0.66 30.22
CA SER A 211 6.83 0.72 31.66
C SER A 211 7.19 -0.63 32.27
N TYR A 212 6.54 -1.71 31.81
CA TYR A 212 6.92 -3.07 32.19
C TYR A 212 8.29 -3.45 31.63
N TYR A 213 8.52 -3.19 30.34
CA TYR A 213 9.82 -3.43 29.70
C TYR A 213 10.96 -2.68 30.37
N GLN A 214 10.76 -1.41 30.74
CA GLN A 214 11.79 -0.59 31.39
C GLN A 214 12.09 -1.10 32.80
N ALA A 215 11.10 -1.55 33.57
CA ALA A 215 11.33 -2.12 34.89
C ALA A 215 12.14 -3.43 34.80
N ASP A 216 11.72 -4.38 33.94
CA ASP A 216 12.42 -5.64 33.74
C ASP A 216 13.81 -5.45 33.13
N LEU A 217 13.95 -4.54 32.16
CA LEU A 217 15.23 -4.20 31.56
C LEU A 217 16.19 -3.59 32.58
N ASN A 218 15.74 -2.69 33.46
CA ASN A 218 16.60 -2.15 34.52
C ASN A 218 17.00 -3.22 35.53
N PHE A 219 16.12 -4.18 35.82
CA PHE A 219 16.45 -5.34 36.63
C PHE A 219 17.56 -6.19 35.98
N LYS A 220 17.43 -6.49 34.68
CA LYS A 220 18.42 -7.25 33.89
C LYS A 220 19.77 -6.54 33.76
N LEU A 221 19.78 -5.20 33.72
CA LEU A 221 20.98 -4.38 33.75
C LEU A 221 21.59 -4.24 35.16
N GLY A 222 21.01 -4.84 36.20
CA GLY A 222 21.46 -4.72 37.59
C GLY A 222 21.13 -3.38 38.26
N LYS A 223 20.30 -2.54 37.63
CA LYS A 223 19.82 -1.24 38.14
C LYS A 223 18.57 -1.44 39.01
N PHE A 224 18.72 -2.18 40.11
CA PHE A 224 17.58 -2.66 40.92
C PHE A 224 16.73 -1.54 41.53
N GLU A 225 17.35 -0.46 42.02
CA GLU A 225 16.61 0.67 42.59
C GLU A 225 15.70 1.32 41.54
N LYS A 226 16.20 1.48 40.31
CA LYS A 226 15.43 2.05 39.21
C LYS A 226 14.31 1.11 38.77
N ALA A 227 14.57 -0.19 38.73
CA ALA A 227 13.55 -1.19 38.46
C ALA A 227 12.41 -1.15 39.49
N ILE A 228 12.73 -1.05 40.79
CA ILE A 228 11.75 -0.96 41.88
C ILE A 228 10.94 0.34 41.78
N GLU A 229 11.60 1.46 41.48
CA GLU A 229 10.93 2.76 41.28
C GLU A 229 9.89 2.67 40.16
N LEU A 230 10.29 2.18 38.99
CA LEU A 230 9.43 2.05 37.81
C LEU A 230 8.28 1.05 38.06
N ALA A 231 8.54 -0.08 38.70
CA ALA A 231 7.51 -1.07 39.03
C ALA A 231 6.49 -0.51 40.03
N LYS A 232 6.92 0.28 41.03
CA LYS A 232 6.03 0.91 42.01
C LYS A 232 5.11 1.96 41.41
N GLU A 233 5.58 2.69 40.40
CA GLU A 233 4.73 3.64 39.67
C GLU A 233 3.54 2.93 39.00
N LYS A 234 3.73 1.69 38.54
CA LYS A 234 2.73 0.95 37.76
C LYS A 234 1.84 0.02 38.58
N LEU A 235 2.32 -0.47 39.71
CA LEU A 235 1.56 -1.32 40.65
C LEU A 235 0.11 -0.88 40.94
N PRO A 236 -0.23 0.42 41.06
CA PRO A 236 -1.62 0.85 41.30
C PRO A 236 -2.56 0.65 40.11
N THR A 237 -2.04 0.64 38.88
CA THR A 237 -2.81 0.52 37.63
C THR A 237 -2.70 -0.84 36.98
N SER A 238 -1.81 -1.72 37.46
CA SER A 238 -1.57 -3.05 36.87
C SER A 238 -2.67 -4.06 37.17
N ASP A 239 -3.13 -4.77 36.14
CA ASP A 239 -3.98 -5.98 36.25
C ASP A 239 -3.11 -7.25 36.28
N ARG A 240 -3.52 -8.26 37.07
CA ARG A 240 -2.91 -9.60 37.08
C ARG A 240 -3.01 -10.33 35.73
N ASN A 241 -3.91 -9.90 34.86
CA ASN A 241 -4.06 -10.44 33.51
C ASN A 241 -3.17 -9.75 32.47
N GLU A 242 -2.39 -8.72 32.85
CA GLU A 242 -1.44 -8.09 31.94
C GLU A 242 -0.34 -9.08 31.56
N ILE A 243 -0.17 -9.27 30.25
CA ILE A 243 0.87 -10.11 29.67
C ILE A 243 1.80 -9.17 28.91
N SER A 244 3.11 -9.27 29.17
CA SER A 244 4.10 -8.64 28.31
C SER A 244 4.02 -9.32 26.94
N GLU A 245 3.53 -8.60 25.93
CA GLU A 245 3.36 -9.08 24.53
C GLU A 245 4.61 -9.80 23.97
#